data_AF-A0A2M8AMP7-F1
#
_entry.id   AF-A0A2M8AMP7-F1
#
_cell.length_a   1.000
_cell.length_b   1.000
_cell.length_c   1.000
_cell.angle_alpha   90.00
_cell.angle_beta   90.00
_cell.angle_gamma   90.00
#
_symmetry.space_group_name_H-M   'P 1'
#
loop_
_entity.id
_entity.type
_entity.pdbx_description
1 polymer ?
#
loop_
_entity_poly.entity_id
_entity_poly.type
_entity_poly.pdbx_seq_one_letter_code
_entity_poly.pdbx_strand_id
1 'polypeptide(L)'
;MTLFNFNEVQDISDWKIVDDVVMGGQSNGIFSLSDSGTGLFKGNVSLENNGGFSMVQYRFACKQFEAFTKVSIRIKGDGKDYQFRIKSNESDYYSYVASFKTSGDWETIVIPFASMYPAFRGKKIDAENYPGNQLELIAFLIGNKKEESFRLEIERIELI
;
A
#
# COMPACT_ATOMS: atom_id res chain seq x y z
N MET A 1 -5.14 16.08 -5.22
CA MET A 1 -3.71 16.10 -5.64
C MET A 1 -3.30 14.70 -6.04
N THR A 2 -2.77 14.51 -7.25
CA THR A 2 -2.25 13.21 -7.70
C THR A 2 -0.95 12.86 -6.99
N LEU A 3 -0.89 11.69 -6.37
CA LEU A 3 0.34 11.12 -5.82
C LEU A 3 1.07 10.29 -6.87
N PHE A 4 0.32 9.46 -7.61
CA PHE A 4 0.84 8.69 -8.74
C PHE A 4 -0.30 8.35 -9.70
N ASN A 5 -0.04 8.43 -11.01
CA ASN A 5 -0.94 7.98 -12.06
C ASN A 5 -0.13 7.17 -13.07
N PHE A 6 -0.36 5.86 -13.14
CA PHE A 6 0.40 4.96 -14.01
C PHE A 6 0.14 5.21 -15.49
N ASN A 7 -1.00 5.81 -15.84
CA ASN A 7 -1.28 6.20 -17.23
C ASN A 7 -0.44 7.41 -17.68
N GLU A 8 0.10 8.19 -16.75
CA GLU A 8 0.91 9.40 -17.03
C GLU A 8 2.40 9.16 -16.79
N VAL A 9 2.76 8.36 -15.78
CA VAL A 9 4.14 8.10 -15.35
C VAL A 9 4.44 6.61 -15.47
N GLN A 10 5.33 6.27 -16.40
CA GLN A 10 5.78 4.89 -16.63
C GLN A 10 7.08 4.55 -15.86
N ASP A 11 7.73 5.54 -15.25
CA ASP A 11 8.88 5.28 -14.38
C ASP A 11 8.38 4.78 -13.01
N ILE A 12 8.58 3.49 -12.77
CA ILE A 12 8.25 2.82 -11.52
C ILE A 12 9.48 2.49 -10.67
N SER A 13 10.65 3.06 -10.98
CA SER A 13 11.92 2.72 -10.33
C SER A 13 11.92 3.00 -8.83
N ASP A 14 11.14 3.97 -8.36
CA ASP A 14 10.96 4.31 -6.94
C ASP A 14 9.97 3.39 -6.19
N TRP A 15 9.26 2.50 -6.90
CA TRP A 15 8.45 1.46 -6.28
C TRP A 15 9.32 0.28 -5.86
N LYS A 16 9.27 -0.12 -4.60
CA LYS A 16 10.11 -1.17 -4.02
C LYS A 16 9.28 -2.25 -3.34
N ILE A 17 9.64 -3.51 -3.57
CA ILE A 17 9.10 -4.65 -2.84
C ILE A 17 9.76 -4.76 -1.46
N VAL A 18 8.97 -5.07 -0.46
CA VAL A 18 9.37 -5.39 0.91
C VAL A 18 8.62 -6.64 1.33
N ASP A 19 9.33 -7.76 1.37
CA ASP A 19 8.78 -9.06 1.77
C ASP A 19 9.31 -9.49 3.14
N ASP A 20 8.77 -10.58 3.68
CA ASP A 20 9.12 -11.17 4.97
C ASP A 20 10.48 -11.91 4.99
N VAL A 21 11.21 -11.90 3.87
CA VAL A 21 12.49 -12.62 3.68
C VAL A 21 13.57 -12.27 4.69
N VAL A 22 13.57 -11.03 5.23
CA VAL A 22 14.54 -10.60 6.26
C VAL A 22 14.38 -11.41 7.56
N MET A 23 13.18 -11.91 7.82
CA MET A 23 12.89 -12.76 8.98
C MET A 23 12.94 -14.27 8.62
N GLY A 24 13.38 -14.61 7.41
CA GLY A 24 13.43 -15.98 6.88
C GLY A 24 12.16 -16.40 6.14
N GLY A 25 11.14 -15.55 6.05
CA GLY A 25 9.90 -15.82 5.32
C GLY A 25 10.14 -16.06 3.83
N GLN A 26 9.14 -16.67 3.18
CA GLN A 26 9.23 -17.09 1.77
C GLN A 26 8.14 -16.45 0.90
N SER A 27 7.54 -15.35 1.35
CA SER A 27 6.65 -14.57 0.48
C SER A 27 7.48 -13.92 -0.63
N ASN A 28 6.89 -13.83 -1.81
CA ASN A 28 7.53 -13.24 -2.99
C ASN A 28 6.56 -12.31 -3.70
N GLY A 29 6.83 -11.02 -3.63
CA GLY A 29 6.14 -9.99 -4.38
C GLY A 29 6.94 -9.53 -5.60
N ILE A 30 6.24 -9.18 -6.66
CA ILE A 30 6.80 -8.54 -7.85
C ILE A 30 5.95 -7.31 -8.17
N PHE A 31 6.63 -6.22 -8.54
CA PHE A 31 5.98 -5.02 -9.04
C PHE A 31 6.46 -4.72 -10.47
N SER A 32 5.51 -4.53 -11.38
CA SER A 32 5.79 -4.19 -12.78
C SER A 32 4.68 -3.30 -13.35
N LEU A 33 4.86 -2.80 -14.56
CA LEU A 33 3.74 -2.30 -15.35
C LEU A 33 2.99 -3.48 -15.98
N SER A 34 1.68 -3.35 -16.12
CA SER A 34 0.85 -4.24 -16.92
C SER A 34 0.88 -3.83 -18.40
N ASP A 35 0.38 -4.70 -19.28
CA ASP A 35 0.26 -4.40 -20.72
C ASP A 35 -0.68 -3.21 -20.99
N SER A 36 -1.60 -2.91 -20.05
CA SER A 36 -2.51 -1.77 -20.12
C SER A 36 -1.96 -0.51 -19.46
N GLY A 37 -0.69 -0.50 -19.02
CA GLY A 37 -0.05 0.67 -18.42
C GLY A 37 -0.45 0.95 -16.97
N THR A 38 -0.92 -0.06 -16.23
CA THR A 38 -1.25 0.04 -14.79
C THR A 38 -0.14 -0.56 -13.93
N GLY A 39 -0.02 -0.13 -12.68
CA GLY A 39 0.90 -0.75 -11.72
C GLY A 39 0.38 -2.12 -11.29
N LEU A 40 1.16 -3.17 -11.50
CA LEU A 40 0.80 -4.56 -11.20
C LEU A 40 1.64 -5.08 -10.04
N PHE A 41 1.00 -5.21 -8.88
CA PHE A 41 1.56 -5.87 -7.70
C PHE A 41 1.01 -7.30 -7.61
N LYS A 42 1.87 -8.31 -7.77
CA LYS A 42 1.45 -9.72 -7.74
C LYS A 42 2.50 -10.61 -7.11
N GLY A 43 2.10 -11.78 -6.66
CA GLY A 43 3.04 -12.69 -6.00
C GLY A 43 2.36 -13.83 -5.26
N ASN A 44 3.10 -14.41 -4.32
CA ASN A 44 2.58 -15.40 -3.38
C ASN A 44 2.95 -15.01 -1.94
N VAL A 45 1.99 -15.13 -1.04
CA VAL A 45 2.22 -15.07 0.41
C VAL A 45 2.47 -16.49 0.88
N SER A 46 3.54 -16.71 1.66
CA SER A 46 3.80 -17.97 2.35
C SER A 46 3.85 -17.76 3.86
N LEU A 47 3.37 -18.76 4.62
CA LEU A 47 3.44 -18.77 6.09
C LEU A 47 4.68 -19.50 6.61
N GLU A 48 5.52 -20.04 5.71
CA GLU A 48 6.77 -20.69 6.08
C GLU A 48 7.70 -19.72 6.83
N ASN A 49 8.48 -20.25 7.77
CA ASN A 49 9.46 -19.51 8.57
C ASN A 49 8.88 -18.29 9.33
N ASN A 50 7.62 -18.37 9.76
CA ASN A 50 6.91 -17.26 10.42
C ASN A 50 6.72 -16.03 9.51
N GLY A 51 6.71 -16.25 8.19
CA GLY A 51 6.32 -15.25 7.20
C GLY A 51 4.82 -14.96 7.20
N GLY A 52 4.36 -14.36 6.12
CA GLY A 52 2.96 -14.13 5.83
C GLY A 52 2.64 -12.74 5.32
N PHE A 53 3.60 -12.03 4.69
CA PHE A 53 3.26 -10.77 4.02
C PHE A 53 4.15 -10.46 2.80
N SER A 54 3.57 -9.71 1.87
CA SER A 54 4.29 -9.01 0.81
C SER A 54 3.79 -7.57 0.72
N MET A 55 4.69 -6.63 0.47
CA MET A 55 4.39 -5.21 0.38
C MET A 55 5.08 -4.57 -0.81
N VAL A 56 4.40 -3.64 -1.48
CA VAL A 56 5.02 -2.69 -2.39
C VAL A 56 4.87 -1.28 -1.81
N GLN A 57 5.96 -0.50 -1.81
CA GLN A 57 5.98 0.86 -1.30
C GLN A 57 6.52 1.83 -2.35
N TYR A 58 5.99 3.06 -2.34
CA TYR A 58 6.42 4.17 -3.17
C TYR A 58 6.84 5.33 -2.27
N ARG A 59 8.06 5.83 -2.50
CA ARG A 59 8.67 6.93 -1.74
C ARG A 59 8.77 8.16 -2.63
N PHE A 60 8.61 9.32 -2.03
CA PHE A 60 8.74 10.59 -2.73
C PHE A 60 9.15 11.70 -1.77
N ALA A 61 9.64 12.81 -2.32
CA ALA A 61 9.94 14.00 -1.54
C ALA A 61 8.71 14.46 -0.75
N CYS A 62 8.94 14.95 0.47
CA CYS A 62 7.89 15.40 1.39
C CYS A 62 6.86 16.29 0.71
N LYS A 63 5.59 15.86 0.77
CA LYS A 63 4.44 16.63 0.29
C LYS A 63 3.66 17.13 1.50
N GLN A 64 3.65 18.44 1.71
CA GLN A 64 2.82 19.10 2.71
C GLN A 64 1.52 19.58 2.09
N PHE A 65 0.41 19.45 2.81
CA PHE A 65 -0.92 19.85 2.36
C PHE A 65 -1.85 20.05 3.56
N GLU A 66 -2.88 20.89 3.43
CA GLU A 66 -3.83 21.16 4.53
C GLU A 66 -5.29 20.85 4.17
N ALA A 67 -5.62 20.77 2.89
CA ALA A 67 -7.02 20.74 2.43
C ALA A 67 -7.58 19.34 2.15
N PHE A 68 -6.73 18.30 2.16
CA PHE A 68 -7.18 16.93 1.86
C PHE A 68 -7.52 16.19 3.14
N THR A 69 -8.54 15.34 3.07
CA THR A 69 -9.00 14.55 4.22
C THR A 69 -9.06 13.05 3.92
N LYS A 70 -8.86 12.67 2.67
CA LYS A 70 -8.95 11.28 2.22
C LYS A 70 -7.91 11.00 1.14
N VAL A 71 -7.64 9.71 0.97
CA VAL A 71 -7.00 9.18 -0.24
C VAL A 71 -8.04 8.43 -1.06
N SER A 72 -7.99 8.60 -2.37
CA SER A 72 -8.77 7.90 -3.37
C SER A 72 -7.82 7.05 -4.21
N ILE A 73 -8.14 5.77 -4.36
CA ILE A 73 -7.29 4.78 -5.02
C ILE A 73 -8.12 4.02 -6.04
N ARG A 74 -7.77 4.11 -7.32
CA ARG A 74 -8.41 3.35 -8.39
C ARG A 74 -7.66 2.05 -8.61
N ILE A 75 -8.29 0.92 -8.34
CA ILE A 75 -7.65 -0.40 -8.32
C ILE A 75 -8.54 -1.48 -8.94
N LYS A 76 -7.92 -2.61 -9.29
CA LYS A 76 -8.59 -3.90 -9.52
C LYS A 76 -7.85 -4.97 -8.73
N GLY A 77 -8.47 -5.44 -7.66
CA GLY A 77 -7.93 -6.51 -6.83
C GLY A 77 -8.46 -7.88 -7.22
N ASP A 78 -8.28 -8.84 -6.33
CA ASP A 78 -8.52 -10.27 -6.53
C ASP A 78 -9.49 -10.87 -5.50
N GLY A 79 -10.32 -10.03 -4.87
CA GLY A 79 -11.31 -10.42 -3.86
C GLY A 79 -10.78 -10.45 -2.43
N LYS A 80 -9.48 -10.21 -2.23
CA LYS A 80 -8.81 -10.29 -0.93
C LYS A 80 -8.81 -8.97 -0.18
N ASP A 81 -8.47 -9.06 1.10
CA ASP A 81 -8.23 -7.93 1.98
C ASP A 81 -6.77 -7.46 1.87
N TYR A 82 -6.60 -6.17 1.64
CA TYR A 82 -5.31 -5.49 1.56
C TYR A 82 -5.25 -4.38 2.60
N GLN A 83 -4.04 -3.90 2.84
CA GLN A 83 -3.78 -2.70 3.63
C GLN A 83 -3.19 -1.61 2.74
N PHE A 84 -3.74 -0.40 2.87
CA PHE A 84 -3.06 0.81 2.44
C PHE A 84 -2.33 1.41 3.62
N ARG A 85 -1.09 1.85 3.40
CA ARG A 85 -0.24 2.41 4.45
C ARG A 85 0.32 3.75 4.04
N ILE A 86 0.46 4.63 5.02
CA ILE A 86 1.05 5.96 4.91
C ILE A 86 2.16 6.11 5.95
N LYS A 87 3.25 6.80 5.60
CA LYS A 87 4.09 7.48 6.58
C LYS A 87 4.13 8.98 6.35
N SER A 88 3.98 9.73 7.43
CA SER A 88 4.21 11.17 7.44
C SER A 88 5.67 11.50 7.13
N ASN A 89 6.61 10.77 7.76
CA ASN A 89 8.03 10.81 7.45
C ASN A 89 8.55 9.41 7.12
N GLU A 90 9.40 9.26 6.12
CA GLU A 90 9.95 7.96 5.71
C GLU A 90 10.64 7.23 6.89
N SER A 91 11.33 8.00 7.73
CA SER A 91 12.10 7.55 8.90
C SER A 91 11.25 7.12 10.09
N ASP A 92 9.94 7.38 10.09
CA ASP A 92 9.05 6.97 11.19
C ASP A 92 9.09 5.45 11.34
N TYR A 93 9.19 4.96 12.58
CA TYR A 93 9.25 3.50 12.83
C TYR A 93 7.90 2.81 12.59
N TYR A 94 6.80 3.54 12.51
CA TYR A 94 5.44 3.02 12.31
C TYR A 94 4.83 3.54 11.00
N SER A 95 3.66 3.03 10.65
CA SER A 95 2.85 3.53 9.55
C SER A 95 1.41 3.71 9.99
N TYR A 96 0.69 4.64 9.37
CA TYR A 96 -0.75 4.73 9.45
C TYR A 96 -1.36 3.72 8.51
N VAL A 97 -2.29 2.90 8.99
CA VAL A 97 -2.81 1.74 8.28
C VAL A 97 -4.32 1.86 8.13
N ALA A 98 -4.83 1.54 6.95
CA ALA A 98 -6.22 1.24 6.72
C ALA A 98 -6.35 -0.05 5.92
N SER A 99 -7.27 -0.92 6.33
CA SER A 99 -7.60 -2.13 5.59
C SER A 99 -8.74 -1.85 4.63
N PHE A 100 -8.72 -2.49 3.46
CA PHE A 100 -9.80 -2.45 2.49
C PHE A 100 -9.95 -3.82 1.83
N LYS A 101 -11.19 -4.13 1.43
CA LYS A 101 -11.51 -5.34 0.67
C LYS A 101 -11.62 -4.99 -0.81
N THR A 102 -11.19 -5.92 -1.66
CA THR A 102 -11.34 -5.79 -3.11
C THR A 102 -12.50 -6.63 -3.63
N SER A 103 -13.11 -6.18 -4.73
CA SER A 103 -14.28 -6.76 -5.37
C SER A 103 -13.94 -7.78 -6.46
N GLY A 104 -12.73 -7.68 -7.04
CA GLY A 104 -12.35 -8.41 -8.26
C GLY A 104 -12.51 -7.59 -9.55
N ASP A 105 -13.28 -6.51 -9.47
CA ASP A 105 -13.50 -5.57 -10.57
C ASP A 105 -12.77 -4.24 -10.33
N TRP A 106 -12.76 -3.39 -11.35
CA TRP A 106 -12.21 -2.05 -11.22
C TRP A 106 -13.09 -1.18 -10.33
N GLU A 107 -12.56 -0.75 -9.19
CA GLU A 107 -13.26 0.02 -8.17
C GLU A 107 -12.41 1.17 -7.63
N THR A 108 -13.05 2.11 -6.94
CA THR A 108 -12.37 3.21 -6.27
C THR A 108 -12.52 3.04 -4.77
N ILE A 109 -11.39 2.82 -4.09
CA ILE A 109 -11.33 2.77 -2.63
C ILE A 109 -11.07 4.18 -2.12
N VAL A 110 -11.94 4.67 -1.24
CA VAL A 110 -11.78 5.97 -0.57
C VAL A 110 -11.53 5.75 0.92
N ILE A 111 -10.38 6.19 1.40
CA ILE A 111 -9.93 6.00 2.78
C ILE A 111 -9.80 7.36 3.46
N PRO A 112 -10.64 7.66 4.47
CA PRO A 112 -10.47 8.86 5.29
C PRO A 112 -9.18 8.80 6.10
N PHE A 113 -8.42 9.89 6.15
CA PHE A 113 -7.22 9.99 7.00
C PHE A 113 -7.53 9.73 8.47
N ALA A 114 -8.66 10.24 8.96
CA ALA A 114 -9.15 9.99 10.32
C ALA A 114 -9.47 8.51 10.62
N SER A 115 -9.49 7.62 9.62
CA SER A 115 -9.65 6.17 9.83
C SER A 115 -8.32 5.41 9.89
N MET A 116 -7.22 6.05 9.49
CA MET A 116 -5.91 5.41 9.38
C MET A 116 -5.18 5.43 10.71
N TYR A 117 -5.09 4.27 11.36
CA TYR A 117 -4.52 4.14 12.70
C TYR A 117 -3.02 3.82 12.66
N PRO A 118 -2.21 4.29 13.62
CA PRO A 118 -0.80 3.98 13.66
C PRO A 118 -0.55 2.52 14.07
N ALA A 119 0.34 1.84 13.35
CA ALA A 119 0.73 0.47 13.65
C ALA A 119 2.21 0.20 13.32
N PHE A 120 2.83 -0.66 14.12
CA PHE A 120 4.17 -1.16 13.93
C PHE A 120 4.20 -2.67 14.04
N ARG A 121 4.81 -3.35 13.05
CA ARG A 121 4.92 -4.82 13.00
C ARG A 121 3.59 -5.54 13.29
N GLY A 122 2.51 -5.05 12.69
CA GLY A 122 1.17 -5.63 12.82
C GLY A 122 0.43 -5.30 14.13
N LYS A 123 1.04 -4.53 15.04
CA LYS A 123 0.41 -4.09 16.30
C LYS A 123 0.02 -2.62 16.22
N LYS A 124 -1.22 -2.31 16.57
CA LYS A 124 -1.68 -0.92 16.74
C LYS A 124 -0.87 -0.26 17.87
N ILE A 125 -0.49 0.99 17.66
CA ILE A 125 0.18 1.83 18.66
C ILE A 125 -0.85 2.78 19.28
N ASP A 126 -0.64 3.15 20.53
CA ASP A 126 -1.41 4.17 21.22
C ASP A 126 -0.93 5.57 20.81
N ALA A 127 -1.46 6.05 19.68
CA ALA A 127 -1.23 7.38 19.15
C ALA A 127 -2.43 7.78 18.27
N GLU A 128 -2.52 9.08 17.95
CA GLU A 128 -3.57 9.61 17.09
C GLU A 128 -3.50 9.02 15.67
N ASN A 129 -4.63 9.05 14.98
CA ASN A 129 -4.72 8.65 13.58
C ASN A 129 -3.99 9.65 12.66
N TYR A 130 -3.87 9.33 11.38
CA TYR A 130 -3.11 10.13 10.43
C TYR A 130 -3.60 11.60 10.39
N PRO A 131 -2.73 12.59 10.67
CA PRO A 131 -3.15 13.99 10.78
C PRO A 131 -3.43 14.66 9.42
N GLY A 132 -3.02 14.06 8.31
CA GLY A 132 -3.33 14.60 6.98
C GLY A 132 -2.64 15.91 6.63
N ASN A 133 -1.46 16.17 7.18
CA ASN A 133 -0.70 17.41 6.94
C ASN A 133 0.57 17.21 6.08
N GLN A 134 1.15 16.02 6.08
CA GLN A 134 2.33 15.69 5.27
C GLN A 134 2.43 14.20 4.94
N LEU A 135 3.12 13.87 3.85
CA LEU A 135 3.27 12.50 3.35
C LEU A 135 4.61 12.32 2.61
N GLU A 136 5.28 11.21 2.87
CA GLU A 136 6.56 10.83 2.21
C GLU A 136 6.56 9.39 1.66
N LEU A 137 5.67 8.52 2.16
CA LEU A 137 5.61 7.13 1.73
C LEU A 137 4.17 6.63 1.70
N ILE A 138 3.82 5.94 0.63
CA ILE A 138 2.61 5.13 0.53
C ILE A 138 2.97 3.67 0.26
N ALA A 139 2.14 2.72 0.72
CA ALA A 139 2.35 1.31 0.42
C ALA A 139 1.05 0.51 0.36
N PHE A 140 1.10 -0.59 -0.40
CA PHE A 140 0.09 -1.64 -0.41
C PHE A 140 0.69 -2.91 0.18
N LEU A 141 0.00 -3.51 1.14
CA LEU A 141 0.43 -4.75 1.78
C LEU A 141 -0.67 -5.79 1.73
N ILE A 142 -0.30 -7.02 1.38
CA ILE A 142 -1.08 -8.21 1.65
C ILE A 142 -0.42 -8.98 2.80
N GLY A 143 -1.21 -9.36 3.79
CA GLY A 143 -0.72 -10.04 4.99
C GLY A 143 -1.89 -10.54 5.84
N ASN A 144 -2.67 -11.44 5.26
CA ASN A 144 -3.96 -11.90 5.78
C ASN A 144 -3.89 -13.26 6.49
N LYS A 145 -2.68 -13.70 6.84
CA LYS A 145 -2.39 -14.99 7.53
C LYS A 145 -2.86 -16.23 6.75
N LYS A 146 -2.86 -16.14 5.42
CA LYS A 146 -3.17 -17.25 4.53
C LYS A 146 -2.07 -17.38 3.50
N GLU A 147 -1.78 -18.63 3.13
CA GLU A 147 -0.89 -18.94 2.02
C GLU A 147 -1.68 -18.91 0.72
N GLU A 148 -1.40 -17.92 -0.12
CA GLU A 148 -2.14 -17.71 -1.36
C GLU A 148 -1.39 -16.82 -2.36
N SER A 149 -1.74 -17.01 -3.63
CA SER A 149 -1.34 -16.09 -4.69
C SER A 149 -2.19 -14.82 -4.63
N PHE A 150 -1.59 -13.69 -5.02
CA PHE A 150 -2.27 -12.40 -5.01
C PHE A 150 -2.00 -11.57 -6.26
N ARG A 151 -2.94 -10.68 -6.57
CA ARG A 151 -2.87 -9.74 -7.68
C ARG A 151 -3.65 -8.47 -7.36
N LEU A 152 -2.96 -7.34 -7.43
CA LEU A 152 -3.54 -6.00 -7.27
C LEU A 152 -3.02 -5.12 -8.41
N GLU A 153 -3.94 -4.66 -9.25
CA GLU A 153 -3.68 -3.64 -10.26
C GLU A 153 -4.07 -2.26 -9.74
N ILE A 154 -3.22 -1.27 -10.01
CA ILE A 154 -3.33 0.10 -9.51
C ILE A 154 -3.26 1.05 -10.70
N GLU A 155 -4.30 1.85 -10.89
CA GLU A 155 -4.33 2.87 -11.96
C GLU A 155 -3.80 4.21 -11.46
N ARG A 156 -4.33 4.68 -10.32
CA ARG A 156 -3.98 5.99 -9.76
C ARG A 156 -4.29 6.12 -8.29
N ILE A 157 -3.59 7.07 -7.66
CA ILE A 157 -3.63 7.38 -6.24
C ILE A 157 -3.68 8.90 -6.08
N GLU A 158 -4.70 9.40 -5.41
CA GLU A 158 -4.99 10.83 -5.31
C GLU A 158 -5.41 11.20 -3.89
N LEU A 159 -5.03 12.39 -3.43
CA LEU A 159 -5.58 13.01 -2.23
C LEU A 159 -6.81 13.85 -2.61
N ILE A 160 -7.89 13.74 -1.82
CA ILE A 160 -9.17 14.44 -2.01
C ILE A 160 -9.72 15.01 -0.70
#